data_AF-A0A955YT03-F1
#
_entry.id   AF-A0A955YT03-F1
#
_cell.length_a   1.000
_cell.length_b   1.000
_cell.length_c   1.000
_cell.angle_alpha   90.00
_cell.angle_beta   90.00
_cell.angle_gamma   90.00
#
_symmetry.space_group_name_H-M   'P 1'
#
loop_
_entity.id
_entity.type
_entity.pdbx_description
1 polymer ?
#
loop_
_entity_poly.entity_id
_entity_poly.type
_entity_poly.pdbx_seq_one_letter_code
_entity_poly.pdbx_strand_id
1 'polypeptide(L)'
;MLTPFAFHTLRTCLLSLALCTIAMGCGSGDYASESSASDAPSESGGVTPAPSPSTSDDAKRALAEADIIQLRDGILYAMSKSGTVSIVDVSEADQLTLLGQTEISGVPFEMYLRGPFLVAMVDDATDLDGLSDGATTPTPNGAAIMTLDVQVPLDIRTVSTLAVPGDLADSRLVGDILYLATYEDIPCYGCNGTPRTLVTSFDVTDPGAITQVDQASFASNAPNTYSLAWGSHWKRSIFVNGERLYIGGHADLDPDTFYEGGEDEGIIDVVDISAPDGRMHIGARLRVAGAVLSRWQMDEHDGMLRVISQAGAGRTGNGLGDPQIDIFRIDSTDSFEHIGHTSLSMPRQEGLRTVRFDSDRAYAITYNQTDPMFVIDLQDPTEPTQRGELEMPGFMFYLEPYGDRVIGLGIDRDDPEGSINVSLFDVGDMDAPTMLGRVSFASTDVYEDYQILNAELPEDQDRIQKAFRVFDDGLVAVPFSSPAGCGDPSSGVQLVNWSGDTLTKGVFLPVPGNPRRAFQNEGNLLAVSDSTVRVFEIPTQNNAAVQKADLTIGTCVQKDPYYNDYGEWGDFEGDYGHGYDDYYPGCSVLRSPHGADWSAAPLALFALIALRRRRRSRTEP
;
A
#
# COMPACT_ATOMS: atom_id res chain seq x y z
N MET A 1 9.45 49.05 46.56
CA MET A 1 9.28 48.83 48.01
C MET A 1 10.15 47.64 48.41
N LEU A 2 10.78 47.71 49.59
CA LEU A 2 11.28 46.61 50.43
C LEU A 2 11.82 45.31 49.75
N THR A 3 13.15 45.19 49.63
CA THR A 3 14.05 44.26 50.39
C THR A 3 13.54 42.88 50.90
N PRO A 4 14.43 41.88 51.20
CA PRO A 4 15.82 41.62 50.71
C PRO A 4 16.32 40.13 50.74
N PHE A 5 17.63 39.94 50.44
CA PHE A 5 18.63 38.93 50.93
C PHE A 5 18.38 37.40 50.71
N ALA A 6 19.37 36.49 50.62
CA ALA A 6 20.73 36.45 50.02
C ALA A 6 21.45 35.10 50.35
N PHE A 7 22.69 34.92 49.82
CA PHE A 7 23.73 33.94 50.21
C PHE A 7 23.52 32.47 49.73
N HIS A 8 24.30 31.98 48.75
CA HIS A 8 25.60 31.26 48.86
C HIS A 8 25.40 29.72 49.00
N THR A 9 26.24 28.81 48.47
CA THR A 9 27.65 28.94 48.01
C THR A 9 28.05 27.77 47.06
N LEU A 10 28.78 28.07 45.97
CA LEU A 10 29.91 27.30 45.38
C LEU A 10 29.68 25.81 44.90
N ARG A 11 30.40 25.26 43.90
CA ARG A 11 31.73 25.62 43.35
C ARG A 11 32.01 25.02 41.94
N THR A 12 32.54 25.84 41.02
CA THR A 12 33.59 25.54 39.97
C THR A 12 33.40 24.41 38.93
N CYS A 13 33.96 24.49 37.71
CA CYS A 13 35.03 25.37 37.21
C CYS A 13 34.86 25.75 35.72
N LEU A 14 35.62 26.77 35.28
CA LEU A 14 35.65 27.30 33.91
C LEU A 14 36.49 26.42 32.98
N LEU A 15 36.26 26.56 31.66
CA LEU A 15 37.34 27.02 30.78
C LEU A 15 36.80 27.74 29.53
N SER A 16 37.41 28.87 29.19
CA SER A 16 37.29 29.52 27.87
C SER A 16 38.58 30.28 27.59
N LEU A 17 39.15 30.11 26.40
CA LEU A 17 39.67 31.19 25.54
C LEU A 17 40.22 30.61 24.22
N ALA A 18 40.07 31.35 23.14
CA ALA A 18 40.77 31.13 21.87
C ALA A 18 42.17 31.81 21.90
N LEU A 19 43.06 31.43 20.97
CA LEU A 19 43.52 32.37 19.93
C LEU A 19 44.36 31.67 18.82
N CYS A 20 44.50 32.37 17.69
CA CYS A 20 45.14 31.95 16.44
C CYS A 20 46.61 32.44 16.32
N THR A 21 47.48 31.76 15.55
CA THR A 21 48.54 32.39 14.72
C THR A 21 49.03 31.50 13.57
N ILE A 22 49.74 32.11 12.60
CA ILE A 22 49.97 31.68 11.21
C ILE A 22 51.47 31.39 10.93
N ALA A 23 51.79 30.56 9.91
CA ALA A 23 52.77 30.83 8.81
C ALA A 23 53.91 29.82 8.48
N MET A 24 54.00 29.46 7.18
CA MET A 24 55.18 29.17 6.31
C MET A 24 56.16 28.02 6.67
N GLY A 25 56.82 27.30 5.73
CA GLY A 25 56.77 27.27 4.24
C GLY A 25 57.98 26.54 3.60
N CYS A 26 57.88 26.14 2.31
CA CYS A 26 58.92 25.54 1.41
C CYS A 26 59.52 24.16 1.82
N GLY A 27 59.92 23.22 0.95
CA GLY A 27 60.00 23.01 -0.51
C GLY A 27 60.67 21.63 -0.78
N SER A 28 61.01 21.11 -1.97
CA SER A 28 60.78 21.46 -3.39
C SER A 28 61.46 20.37 -4.28
N GLY A 29 60.88 19.90 -5.40
CA GLY A 29 61.53 18.92 -6.30
C GLY A 29 60.71 18.53 -7.55
N ASP A 30 61.16 18.96 -8.72
CA ASP A 30 60.47 18.86 -10.02
C ASP A 30 60.62 17.50 -10.73
N TYR A 31 59.64 17.15 -11.59
CA TYR A 31 59.87 16.87 -13.02
C TYR A 31 58.57 17.10 -13.81
N ALA A 32 58.67 17.69 -15.01
CA ALA A 32 57.54 18.17 -15.80
C ALA A 32 57.53 17.60 -17.23
N SER A 33 56.32 17.41 -17.78
CA SER A 33 55.90 17.67 -19.19
C SER A 33 54.52 17.00 -19.40
N GLU A 34 53.41 17.75 -19.46
CA GLU A 34 52.74 18.23 -20.71
C GLU A 34 52.03 17.10 -21.48
N SER A 35 50.77 17.20 -21.93
CA SER A 35 49.69 18.22 -21.90
C SER A 35 48.33 17.48 -22.04
N SER A 36 47.12 18.02 -21.86
CA SER A 36 46.58 19.37 -22.03
C SER A 36 45.29 19.58 -21.19
N ALA A 37 44.98 20.83 -20.82
CA ALA A 37 43.71 21.24 -20.19
C ALA A 37 42.60 21.42 -21.28
N SER A 38 41.33 21.75 -21.06
CA SER A 38 40.50 22.37 -19.98
C SER A 38 39.02 22.31 -20.50
N ASP A 39 37.91 22.46 -19.77
CA ASP A 39 37.61 22.89 -18.38
C ASP A 39 36.14 22.56 -18.02
N ALA A 40 35.75 22.86 -16.76
CA ALA A 40 34.37 23.00 -16.25
C ALA A 40 33.62 21.69 -15.84
N PRO A 41 32.64 21.77 -14.90
CA PRO A 41 33.01 21.70 -13.49
C PRO A 41 32.23 20.65 -12.68
N SER A 42 32.76 20.29 -11.52
CA SER A 42 32.05 19.51 -10.50
C SER A 42 31.02 20.38 -9.76
N GLU A 43 29.76 19.97 -9.74
CA GLU A 43 28.81 20.32 -8.67
C GLU A 43 28.37 19.05 -7.93
N SER A 44 28.00 19.24 -6.67
CA SER A 44 27.80 18.18 -5.68
C SER A 44 26.39 18.23 -5.10
N GLY A 45 25.77 17.06 -4.94
CA GLY A 45 24.63 16.89 -4.05
C GLY A 45 23.28 17.01 -4.75
N GLY A 46 22.46 15.96 -4.59
CA GLY A 46 21.16 15.85 -5.22
C GLY A 46 20.08 16.75 -4.64
N VAL A 47 18.90 16.64 -5.24
CA VAL A 47 17.56 16.85 -4.68
C VAL A 47 16.60 16.31 -5.74
N THR A 48 15.72 15.39 -5.38
CA THR A 48 14.52 15.06 -6.16
C THR A 48 13.76 16.36 -6.40
N PRO A 49 13.40 16.76 -7.63
CA PRO A 49 12.77 18.04 -7.85
C PRO A 49 11.49 18.13 -7.01
N ALA A 50 11.48 19.07 -6.06
CA ALA A 50 10.27 19.39 -5.30
C ALA A 50 9.15 19.74 -6.29
N PRO A 51 7.88 19.39 -5.99
CA PRO A 51 6.78 19.76 -6.87
C PRO A 51 6.81 21.26 -7.14
N SER A 52 6.66 21.62 -8.42
CA SER A 52 6.63 23.01 -8.87
C SER A 52 5.70 23.84 -7.98
N PRO A 53 6.06 25.11 -7.66
CA PRO A 53 5.34 25.89 -6.66
C PRO A 53 3.87 26.01 -7.04
N SER A 54 3.04 25.29 -6.30
CA SER A 54 1.60 25.20 -6.51
C SER A 54 0.98 26.59 -6.51
N THR A 55 0.11 26.84 -7.48
CA THR A 55 -0.82 27.95 -7.34
C THR A 55 -1.73 27.69 -6.14
N SER A 56 -2.35 28.72 -5.58
CA SER A 56 -3.15 28.58 -4.36
C SER A 56 -4.40 27.71 -4.50
N ASP A 57 -4.71 27.25 -5.73
CA ASP A 57 -5.81 26.34 -6.02
C ASP A 57 -5.31 24.89 -6.18
N ASP A 58 -4.12 24.65 -6.75
CA ASP A 58 -3.51 23.31 -6.80
C ASP A 58 -3.27 22.75 -5.38
N ALA A 59 -2.87 23.61 -4.45
CA ALA A 59 -2.69 23.24 -3.04
C ALA A 59 -4.00 22.87 -2.32
N LYS A 60 -5.17 23.27 -2.84
CA LYS A 60 -6.50 22.85 -2.34
C LYS A 60 -6.98 21.57 -3.00
N ARG A 61 -6.44 21.24 -4.18
CA ARG A 61 -6.76 20.06 -4.98
C ARG A 61 -5.69 18.97 -4.84
N ALA A 62 -5.02 18.92 -3.69
CA ALA A 62 -4.05 17.88 -3.39
C ALA A 62 -4.69 16.49 -3.50
N LEU A 63 -4.01 15.60 -4.23
CA LEU A 63 -4.33 14.18 -4.30
C LEU A 63 -3.90 13.50 -2.99
N ALA A 64 -4.78 12.71 -2.41
CA ALA A 64 -4.47 11.81 -1.30
C ALA A 64 -4.93 10.39 -1.66
N GLU A 65 -4.07 9.40 -1.36
CA GLU A 65 -4.44 7.98 -1.38
C GLU A 65 -4.93 7.56 0.02
N ALA A 66 -5.87 6.62 0.07
CA ALA A 66 -6.29 6.00 1.33
C ALA A 66 -5.24 4.99 1.82
N ASP A 67 -5.34 4.60 3.09
CA ASP A 67 -4.60 3.47 3.66
C ASP A 67 -5.39 2.88 4.84
N ILE A 68 -5.12 1.64 5.23
CA ILE A 68 -5.68 0.97 6.43
C ILE A 68 -5.18 1.58 7.74
N ILE A 69 -4.16 2.44 7.68
CA ILE A 69 -3.64 3.22 8.79
C ILE A 69 -3.64 4.71 8.48
N GLN A 70 -3.80 5.55 9.49
CA GLN A 70 -3.62 6.99 9.40
C GLN A 70 -2.86 7.45 10.65
N LEU A 71 -1.86 8.33 10.50
CA LEU A 71 -1.06 8.85 11.60
C LEU A 71 -1.18 10.39 11.64
N ARG A 72 -1.56 10.95 12.79
CA ARG A 72 -1.61 12.41 13.01
C ARG A 72 -1.25 12.73 14.45
N ASP A 73 -0.29 13.64 14.65
CA ASP A 73 0.09 14.20 15.94
C ASP A 73 0.37 13.14 17.04
N GLY A 74 1.03 12.04 16.67
CA GLY A 74 1.32 10.91 17.57
C GLY A 74 0.14 9.97 17.81
N ILE A 75 -1.00 10.14 17.13
CA ILE A 75 -2.16 9.26 17.19
C ILE A 75 -2.24 8.42 15.92
N LEU A 76 -2.19 7.09 16.08
CA LEU A 76 -2.39 6.10 15.04
C LEU A 76 -3.86 5.66 15.05
N TYR A 77 -4.50 5.75 13.89
CA TYR A 77 -5.79 5.12 13.59
C TYR A 77 -5.49 3.90 12.72
N ALA A 78 -6.00 2.73 13.07
CA ALA A 78 -5.71 1.48 12.34
C ALA A 78 -6.97 0.63 12.19
N MET A 79 -7.16 0.06 10.99
CA MET A 79 -8.19 -0.93 10.70
C MET A 79 -7.57 -2.32 10.50
N SER A 80 -8.08 -3.34 11.18
CA SER A 80 -7.73 -4.75 10.92
C SER A 80 -8.59 -5.34 9.81
N LYS A 81 -8.11 -6.39 9.13
CA LYS A 81 -8.95 -7.20 8.21
C LYS A 81 -10.20 -7.78 8.89
N SER A 82 -10.21 -7.90 10.22
CA SER A 82 -11.38 -8.37 10.99
C SER A 82 -12.45 -7.31 11.31
N GLY A 83 -12.36 -6.10 10.74
CA GLY A 83 -13.35 -5.05 11.00
C GLY A 83 -13.11 -4.24 12.29
N THR A 84 -11.99 -4.44 12.98
CA THR A 84 -11.67 -3.65 14.19
C THR A 84 -11.02 -2.33 13.82
N VAL A 85 -11.57 -1.22 14.28
CA VAL A 85 -10.99 0.13 14.15
C VAL A 85 -10.45 0.56 15.51
N SER A 86 -9.14 0.78 15.60
CA SER A 86 -8.43 1.14 16.82
C SER A 86 -7.79 2.52 16.72
N ILE A 87 -7.83 3.27 17.82
CA ILE A 87 -7.15 4.55 18.01
C ILE A 87 -6.11 4.37 19.11
N VAL A 88 -4.84 4.55 18.75
CA VAL A 88 -3.68 4.28 19.60
C VAL A 88 -2.83 5.54 19.73
N ASP A 89 -2.52 5.93 20.96
CA ASP A 89 -1.44 6.87 21.23
C ASP A 89 -0.10 6.15 21.02
N VAL A 90 0.67 6.65 20.05
CA VAL A 90 2.00 6.19 19.65
C VAL A 90 3.08 7.26 19.87
N SER A 91 2.76 8.34 20.59
CA SER A 91 3.69 9.46 20.84
C SER A 91 4.88 9.05 21.72
N GLU A 92 4.68 8.13 22.66
CA GLU A 92 5.72 7.60 23.55
C GLU A 92 6.07 6.16 23.15
N ALA A 93 7.25 5.96 22.54
CA ALA A 93 7.68 4.68 21.97
C ALA A 93 7.69 3.50 22.96
N ASP A 94 7.95 3.77 24.25
CA ASP A 94 7.96 2.79 25.33
C ASP A 94 6.55 2.48 25.89
N GLN A 95 5.51 3.24 25.51
CA GLN A 95 4.18 3.16 26.11
C GLN A 95 3.02 3.43 25.13
N LEU A 96 2.77 2.47 24.23
CA LEU A 96 1.52 2.44 23.45
C LEU A 96 0.28 2.45 24.36
N THR A 97 -0.69 3.31 24.04
CA THR A 97 -1.96 3.39 24.79
C THR A 97 -3.16 3.29 23.85
N LEU A 98 -3.99 2.24 24.00
CA LEU A 98 -5.28 2.18 23.32
C LEU A 98 -6.22 3.27 23.87
N LEU A 99 -6.51 4.27 23.06
CA LEU A 99 -7.41 5.38 23.41
C LEU A 99 -8.87 5.04 23.12
N GLY A 100 -9.10 4.20 22.11
CA GLY A 100 -10.42 3.92 21.57
C GLY A 100 -10.43 2.70 20.66
N GLN A 101 -11.55 2.00 20.61
CA GLN A 101 -11.76 0.88 19.70
C GLN A 101 -13.25 0.70 19.40
N THR A 102 -13.57 0.37 18.15
CA THR A 102 -14.90 -0.06 17.71
C THR A 102 -14.77 -1.17 16.68
N GLU A 103 -15.87 -1.85 16.39
CA GLU A 103 -16.00 -2.73 15.22
C GLU A 103 -16.83 -2.02 14.15
N ILE A 104 -16.54 -2.29 12.87
CA ILE A 104 -17.36 -1.93 11.71
C ILE A 104 -17.76 -3.21 10.96
N SER A 105 -18.96 -3.23 10.38
CA SER A 105 -19.45 -4.37 9.60
C SER A 105 -18.83 -4.38 8.20
N GLY A 106 -18.50 -5.56 7.69
CA GLY A 106 -17.79 -5.73 6.42
C GLY A 106 -16.28 -5.94 6.60
N VAL A 107 -15.58 -6.16 5.49
CA VAL A 107 -14.12 -6.37 5.46
C VAL A 107 -13.44 -5.05 5.11
N PRO A 108 -12.58 -4.47 5.96
CA PRO A 108 -11.98 -3.17 5.68
C PRO A 108 -11.04 -3.16 4.49
N PHE A 109 -11.30 -2.23 3.58
CA PHE A 109 -10.47 -1.94 2.42
C PHE A 109 -9.39 -0.92 2.81
N GLU A 110 -9.75 0.38 2.92
CA GLU A 110 -8.85 1.49 3.27
C GLU A 110 -9.65 2.68 3.87
N MET A 111 -8.98 3.70 4.45
CA MET A 111 -9.64 4.88 5.00
C MET A 111 -8.89 6.22 4.80
N TYR A 112 -9.62 7.32 4.94
CA TYR A 112 -9.11 8.69 5.06
C TYR A 112 -9.42 9.30 6.43
N LEU A 113 -8.50 10.07 7.00
CA LEU A 113 -8.73 10.84 8.24
C LEU A 113 -9.02 12.32 7.93
N ARG A 114 -10.30 12.73 7.94
CA ARG A 114 -10.75 14.11 7.65
C ARG A 114 -11.21 14.83 8.92
N GLY A 115 -10.40 15.76 9.44
CA GLY A 115 -10.70 16.45 10.70
C GLY A 115 -10.89 15.43 11.85
N PRO A 116 -12.04 15.43 12.55
CA PRO A 116 -12.37 14.45 13.58
C PRO A 116 -13.04 13.17 13.04
N PHE A 117 -13.09 12.96 11.73
CA PHE A 117 -13.78 11.82 11.11
C PHE A 117 -12.81 10.84 10.42
N LEU A 118 -13.07 9.54 10.55
CA LEU A 118 -12.56 8.53 9.63
C LEU A 118 -13.62 8.27 8.56
N VAL A 119 -13.25 8.40 7.29
CA VAL A 119 -14.05 7.94 6.15
C VAL A 119 -13.46 6.59 5.75
N ALA A 120 -14.03 5.51 6.28
CA ALA A 120 -13.61 4.14 6.05
C ALA A 120 -14.39 3.53 4.88
N MET A 121 -13.73 2.73 4.07
CA MET A 121 -14.33 1.96 2.99
C MET A 121 -14.22 0.48 3.31
N VAL A 122 -15.31 -0.26 3.16
CA VAL A 122 -15.41 -1.69 3.48
C VAL A 122 -16.12 -2.43 2.36
N ASP A 123 -15.70 -3.67 2.10
CA ASP A 123 -16.43 -4.65 1.28
C ASP A 123 -17.35 -5.52 2.17
N ASP A 124 -18.19 -6.34 1.55
CA ASP A 124 -19.11 -7.27 2.25
C ASP A 124 -19.93 -6.64 3.38
N ALA A 125 -20.40 -5.41 3.17
CA ALA A 125 -21.20 -4.66 4.12
C ALA A 125 -22.58 -5.31 4.31
N THR A 126 -22.71 -6.18 5.30
CA THR A 126 -23.84 -7.10 5.46
C THR A 126 -25.10 -6.51 6.11
N ASP A 127 -25.09 -5.23 6.51
CA ASP A 127 -26.19 -4.53 7.20
C ASP A 127 -26.41 -3.09 6.66
N LEU A 128 -26.29 -2.89 5.35
CA LEU A 128 -26.29 -1.56 4.69
C LEU A 128 -27.52 -0.66 4.93
N ASP A 129 -28.69 -1.25 5.20
CA ASP A 129 -29.97 -0.53 5.11
C ASP A 129 -30.69 -0.30 6.45
N GLY A 130 -30.38 -1.06 7.50
CA GLY A 130 -31.29 -1.23 8.64
C GLY A 130 -32.66 -1.85 8.27
N LEU A 131 -32.83 -2.33 7.04
CA LEU A 131 -34.04 -2.98 6.51
C LEU A 131 -34.15 -4.47 6.88
N SER A 132 -33.67 -4.86 8.07
CA SER A 132 -33.84 -6.20 8.60
C SER A 132 -35.29 -6.43 9.09
N ASP A 133 -36.27 -6.50 8.17
CA ASP A 133 -37.68 -6.79 8.48
C ASP A 133 -37.90 -8.29 8.79
N GLY A 134 -37.16 -8.81 9.78
CA GLY A 134 -37.30 -10.16 10.35
C GLY A 134 -37.08 -11.34 9.41
N ALA A 135 -36.77 -11.11 8.13
CA ALA A 135 -36.65 -12.14 7.11
C ALA A 135 -35.21 -12.66 6.99
N THR A 136 -35.07 -13.98 7.13
CA THR A 136 -33.79 -14.68 7.09
C THR A 136 -33.22 -14.80 5.67
N THR A 137 -32.39 -13.84 5.27
CA THR A 137 -31.18 -14.00 4.43
C THR A 137 -30.53 -12.61 4.33
N PRO A 138 -29.27 -12.41 4.78
CA PRO A 138 -28.49 -11.26 4.34
C PRO A 138 -28.39 -11.26 2.81
N THR A 139 -28.55 -10.10 2.17
CA THR A 139 -28.19 -9.97 0.75
C THR A 139 -26.67 -10.11 0.63
N PRO A 140 -26.15 -11.04 -0.20
CA PRO A 140 -24.71 -11.18 -0.37
C PRO A 140 -24.11 -9.90 -0.96
N ASN A 141 -22.95 -9.53 -0.42
CA ASN A 141 -21.86 -8.78 -1.01
C ASN A 141 -22.18 -7.34 -1.50
N GLY A 142 -21.20 -6.44 -1.34
CA GLY A 142 -21.31 -5.03 -1.73
C GLY A 142 -20.61 -4.10 -0.75
N ALA A 143 -20.09 -3.00 -1.28
CA ALA A 143 -19.28 -2.06 -0.53
C ALA A 143 -20.07 -1.02 0.28
N ALA A 144 -19.37 -0.36 1.21
CA ALA A 144 -19.87 0.81 1.92
C ALA A 144 -18.78 1.86 2.17
N ILE A 145 -19.19 3.13 2.20
CA ILE A 145 -18.45 4.21 2.84
C ILE A 145 -19.06 4.43 4.23
N MET A 146 -18.29 4.20 5.28
CA MET A 146 -18.69 4.42 6.67
C MET A 146 -17.92 5.61 7.26
N THR A 147 -18.65 6.60 7.77
CA THR A 147 -18.03 7.72 8.49
C THR A 147 -18.11 7.50 9.99
N LEU A 148 -16.95 7.47 10.65
CA LEU A 148 -16.83 7.36 12.09
C LEU A 148 -16.42 8.72 12.69
N ASP A 149 -17.18 9.25 13.65
CA ASP A 149 -16.72 10.32 14.54
C ASP A 149 -15.72 9.73 15.54
N VAL A 150 -14.49 10.23 15.49
CA VAL A 150 -13.37 9.83 16.35
C VAL A 150 -12.89 10.98 17.25
N GLN A 151 -13.66 12.06 17.39
CA GLN A 151 -13.30 13.21 18.25
C GLN A 151 -13.15 12.81 19.74
N VAL A 152 -13.89 11.78 20.17
CA VAL A 152 -13.81 11.20 21.51
C VAL A 152 -13.48 9.72 21.37
N PRO A 153 -12.20 9.30 21.47
CA PRO A 153 -11.79 7.91 21.22
C PRO A 153 -12.51 6.85 22.06
N LEU A 154 -12.95 7.18 23.29
CA LEU A 154 -13.72 6.25 24.14
C LEU A 154 -15.19 6.08 23.72
N ASP A 155 -15.64 6.76 22.67
CA ASP A 155 -17.04 6.92 22.25
C ASP A 155 -17.11 7.12 20.72
N ILE A 156 -16.37 6.28 19.98
CA ILE A 156 -16.37 6.25 18.51
C ILE A 156 -17.77 5.88 18.02
N ARG A 157 -18.27 6.59 17.00
CA ARG A 157 -19.63 6.40 16.48
C ARG A 157 -19.68 6.47 14.98
N THR A 158 -20.34 5.50 14.35
CA THR A 158 -20.78 5.62 12.96
C THR A 158 -21.82 6.74 12.84
N VAL A 159 -21.49 7.78 12.08
CA VAL A 159 -22.36 8.93 11.80
C VAL A 159 -23.19 8.69 10.56
N SER A 160 -22.59 8.06 9.54
CA SER A 160 -23.24 7.70 8.30
C SER A 160 -22.66 6.40 7.73
N THR A 161 -23.51 5.61 7.09
CA THR A 161 -23.14 4.50 6.21
C THR A 161 -23.80 4.78 4.87
N LEU A 162 -23.01 4.77 3.80
CA LEU A 162 -23.47 4.94 2.43
C LEU A 162 -23.13 3.68 1.65
N ALA A 163 -24.16 2.94 1.23
CA ALA A 163 -24.01 1.78 0.37
C ALA A 163 -23.40 2.16 -0.98
N VAL A 164 -22.49 1.34 -1.49
CA VAL A 164 -21.89 1.46 -2.81
C VAL A 164 -21.98 0.10 -3.51
N PRO A 165 -22.51 0.02 -4.74
CA PRO A 165 -22.64 -1.25 -5.44
C PRO A 165 -21.28 -1.76 -5.94
N GLY A 166 -21.12 -3.09 -5.95
CA GLY A 166 -19.89 -3.79 -6.31
C GLY A 166 -18.87 -3.84 -5.18
N ASP A 167 -17.72 -4.44 -5.48
CA ASP A 167 -16.56 -4.54 -4.58
C ASP A 167 -15.59 -3.40 -4.85
N LEU A 168 -14.88 -2.95 -3.82
CA LEU A 168 -13.86 -1.91 -3.90
C LEU A 168 -12.67 -2.37 -4.74
N ALA A 169 -12.26 -1.51 -5.67
CA ALA A 169 -11.06 -1.68 -6.49
C ALA A 169 -10.01 -0.62 -6.14
N ASP A 170 -10.40 0.65 -6.08
CA ASP A 170 -9.50 1.74 -5.68
C ASP A 170 -10.25 3.00 -5.20
N SER A 171 -9.57 3.90 -4.50
CA SER A 171 -10.12 5.19 -4.08
C SER A 171 -9.09 6.33 -4.13
N ARG A 172 -9.52 7.55 -4.51
CA ARG A 172 -8.70 8.76 -4.40
C ARG A 172 -9.50 9.94 -3.89
N LEU A 173 -8.92 10.67 -2.95
CA LEU A 173 -9.44 11.95 -2.50
C LEU A 173 -8.70 13.08 -3.24
N VAL A 174 -9.44 13.98 -3.88
CA VAL A 174 -8.92 15.13 -4.62
C VAL A 174 -9.59 16.39 -4.08
N GLY A 175 -8.91 17.06 -3.15
CA GLY A 175 -9.50 18.14 -2.34
C GLY A 175 -10.59 17.62 -1.41
N ASP A 176 -11.85 17.96 -1.70
CA ASP A 176 -13.04 17.53 -0.97
C ASP A 176 -13.89 16.47 -1.71
N ILE A 177 -13.43 15.99 -2.88
CA ILE A 177 -14.13 14.95 -3.66
C ILE A 177 -13.43 13.61 -3.53
N LEU A 178 -14.16 12.59 -3.05
CA LEU A 178 -13.74 11.20 -3.05
C LEU A 178 -14.21 10.54 -4.36
N TYR A 179 -13.26 10.14 -5.20
CA TYR A 179 -13.49 9.25 -6.33
C TYR A 179 -13.30 7.82 -5.87
N LEU A 180 -14.34 7.01 -5.96
CA LEU A 180 -14.35 5.61 -5.56
C LEU A 180 -14.64 4.75 -6.78
N ALA A 181 -13.83 3.74 -7.00
CA ALA A 181 -14.04 2.76 -8.05
C ALA A 181 -14.43 1.41 -7.49
N THR A 182 -15.49 0.84 -8.05
CA THR A 182 -15.98 -0.49 -7.68
C THR A 182 -16.17 -1.38 -8.91
N TYR A 183 -16.13 -2.69 -8.69
CA TYR A 183 -16.37 -3.71 -9.71
C TYR A 183 -17.65 -4.47 -9.38
N GLU A 184 -18.62 -4.45 -10.28
CA GLU A 184 -19.82 -5.28 -10.21
C GLU A 184 -19.63 -6.49 -11.11
N ASP A 185 -19.56 -7.69 -10.53
CA ASP A 185 -19.11 -8.89 -11.26
C ASP A 185 -19.81 -10.20 -10.81
N ILE A 186 -20.40 -10.17 -9.61
CA ILE A 186 -21.15 -11.22 -8.90
C ILE A 186 -22.52 -10.64 -8.47
N PRO A 187 -23.54 -11.44 -8.13
CA PRO A 187 -24.77 -10.92 -7.53
C PRO A 187 -24.54 -10.21 -6.18
N CYS A 188 -24.45 -8.88 -6.22
CA CYS A 188 -24.22 -7.99 -5.07
C CYS A 188 -25.31 -6.91 -4.89
N TYR A 189 -25.32 -6.22 -3.75
CA TYR A 189 -26.27 -5.13 -3.44
C TYR A 189 -26.20 -3.99 -4.48
N GLY A 190 -27.34 -3.61 -5.04
CA GLY A 190 -27.44 -2.53 -6.04
C GLY A 190 -26.81 -2.85 -7.41
N CYS A 191 -26.20 -4.03 -7.56
CA CYS A 191 -25.44 -4.41 -8.75
C CYS A 191 -26.33 -4.79 -9.94
N ASN A 192 -25.78 -4.59 -11.13
CA ASN A 192 -26.32 -5.09 -12.39
C ASN A 192 -25.81 -6.52 -12.65
N GLY A 193 -26.56 -7.31 -13.43
CA GLY A 193 -26.13 -8.65 -13.86
C GLY A 193 -25.16 -8.66 -15.04
N THR A 194 -24.46 -7.54 -15.30
CA THR A 194 -23.49 -7.39 -16.40
C THR A 194 -22.18 -6.85 -15.82
N PRO A 195 -21.03 -7.50 -16.05
CA PRO A 195 -19.75 -7.07 -15.49
C PRO A 195 -19.39 -5.63 -15.86
N ARG A 196 -19.04 -4.82 -14.87
CA ARG A 196 -18.68 -3.41 -15.08
C ARG A 196 -17.85 -2.83 -13.95
N THR A 197 -16.96 -1.91 -14.31
CA THR A 197 -16.37 -0.97 -13.36
C THR A 197 -17.28 0.23 -13.25
N LEU A 198 -17.59 0.66 -12.03
CA LEU A 198 -18.15 1.97 -11.75
C LEU A 198 -17.04 2.88 -11.23
N VAL A 199 -17.11 4.15 -11.59
CA VAL A 199 -16.45 5.22 -10.84
C VAL A 199 -17.54 6.14 -10.34
N THR A 200 -17.56 6.37 -9.04
CA THR A 200 -18.54 7.22 -8.37
C THR A 200 -17.81 8.31 -7.62
N SER A 201 -18.21 9.56 -7.82
CA SER A 201 -17.67 10.70 -7.08
C SER A 201 -18.60 11.11 -5.94
N PHE A 202 -18.03 11.43 -4.80
CA PHE A 202 -18.74 11.81 -3.59
C PHE A 202 -18.15 13.12 -3.03
N ASP A 203 -18.99 14.10 -2.74
CA ASP A 203 -18.62 15.26 -1.96
C ASP A 203 -18.49 14.84 -0.49
N VAL A 204 -17.27 14.95 0.04
CA VAL A 204 -16.92 14.64 1.43
C VAL A 204 -16.48 15.88 2.22
N THR A 205 -16.89 17.09 1.77
CA THR A 205 -16.68 18.37 2.48
C THR A 205 -17.23 18.31 3.90
N ASP A 206 -18.40 17.70 4.07
CA ASP A 206 -18.94 17.28 5.36
C ASP A 206 -18.99 15.74 5.41
N PRO A 207 -18.00 15.07 6.04
CA PRO A 207 -18.01 13.62 6.19
C PRO A 207 -19.26 13.07 6.90
N GLY A 208 -19.92 13.86 7.75
CA GLY A 208 -21.17 13.43 8.39
C GLY A 208 -22.38 13.38 7.44
N ALA A 209 -22.26 13.96 6.25
CA ALA A 209 -23.34 14.11 5.27
C ALA A 209 -22.84 13.93 3.82
N ILE A 210 -22.02 12.90 3.58
CA ILE A 210 -21.48 12.57 2.25
C ILE A 210 -22.60 12.46 1.22
N THR A 211 -22.43 13.12 0.07
CA THR A 211 -23.38 13.03 -1.06
C THR A 211 -22.71 12.58 -2.33
N GLN A 212 -23.31 11.60 -3.02
CA GLN A 212 -22.93 11.24 -4.38
C GLN A 212 -23.16 12.44 -5.32
N VAL A 213 -22.15 12.79 -6.11
CA VAL A 213 -22.19 13.87 -7.10
C VAL A 213 -22.50 13.30 -8.49
N ASP A 214 -21.71 12.32 -8.92
CA ASP A 214 -21.73 11.79 -10.28
C ASP A 214 -21.32 10.30 -10.30
N GLN A 215 -21.65 9.59 -11.37
CA GLN A 215 -21.28 8.19 -11.57
C GLN A 215 -21.11 7.84 -13.04
N ALA A 216 -19.93 7.31 -13.37
CA ALA A 216 -19.58 6.75 -14.67
C ALA A 216 -19.60 5.21 -14.60
N SER A 217 -19.97 4.57 -15.70
CA SER A 217 -20.16 3.11 -15.79
C SER A 217 -19.48 2.55 -17.03
N PHE A 218 -18.51 1.66 -16.82
CA PHE A 218 -17.65 1.08 -17.86
C PHE A 218 -17.92 -0.42 -17.92
N ALA A 219 -18.80 -0.85 -18.83
CA ALA A 219 -19.01 -2.26 -19.07
C ALA A 219 -17.76 -2.90 -19.73
N SER A 220 -17.60 -4.20 -19.51
CA SER A 220 -16.85 -5.12 -20.38
C SER A 220 -17.62 -6.42 -20.45
N ASN A 221 -17.57 -7.14 -21.58
CA ASN A 221 -18.03 -8.53 -21.63
C ASN A 221 -16.92 -9.55 -21.30
N ALA A 222 -15.73 -9.10 -20.91
CA ALA A 222 -14.65 -9.97 -20.43
C ALA A 222 -15.17 -10.87 -19.28
N PRO A 223 -15.03 -12.20 -19.36
CA PRO A 223 -15.59 -13.09 -18.35
C PRO A 223 -14.84 -13.03 -17.00
N ASN A 224 -15.61 -12.92 -15.90
CA ASN A 224 -15.06 -12.92 -14.53
C ASN A 224 -14.56 -14.30 -14.05
N THR A 225 -14.91 -15.36 -14.77
CA THR A 225 -14.77 -16.77 -14.33
C THR A 225 -13.37 -17.35 -14.47
N TYR A 226 -12.36 -16.52 -14.80
CA TYR A 226 -10.99 -16.99 -14.98
C TYR A 226 -10.17 -16.75 -13.72
N SER A 227 -10.18 -17.77 -12.86
CA SER A 227 -9.14 -18.02 -11.87
C SER A 227 -7.88 -18.44 -12.65
N LEU A 228 -6.87 -17.56 -12.72
CA LEU A 228 -5.54 -17.90 -13.19
C LEU A 228 -4.58 -18.03 -12.02
N ALA A 229 -3.43 -18.65 -12.26
CA ALA A 229 -2.37 -18.85 -11.25
C ALA A 229 -1.78 -17.53 -10.72
N TRP A 230 -2.27 -16.37 -11.14
CA TRP A 230 -1.71 -15.06 -10.81
C TRP A 230 -2.81 -14.01 -10.58
N GLY A 231 -4.07 -14.44 -10.43
CA GLY A 231 -5.21 -13.55 -10.27
C GLY A 231 -6.55 -14.27 -10.48
N SER A 232 -7.47 -14.08 -9.54
CA SER A 232 -8.92 -14.29 -9.72
C SER A 232 -9.62 -12.93 -9.65
N HIS A 233 -10.76 -12.80 -10.33
CA HIS A 233 -11.59 -11.58 -10.41
C HIS A 233 -10.90 -10.38 -11.07
N TRP A 234 -11.33 -10.05 -12.28
CA TRP A 234 -10.63 -9.14 -13.18
C TRP A 234 -11.01 -7.67 -12.87
N LYS A 235 -10.73 -7.25 -11.63
CA LYS A 235 -10.89 -5.86 -11.18
C LYS A 235 -9.97 -4.98 -12.04
N ARG A 236 -10.56 -4.00 -12.75
CA ARG A 236 -9.80 -3.06 -13.58
C ARG A 236 -8.85 -2.23 -12.73
N SER A 237 -7.57 -2.20 -13.09
CA SER A 237 -6.56 -1.38 -12.43
C SER A 237 -6.69 0.10 -12.77
N ILE A 238 -6.39 0.95 -11.80
CA ILE A 238 -6.68 2.38 -11.88
C ILE A 238 -5.42 3.22 -11.64
N PHE A 239 -5.08 4.02 -12.64
CA PHE A 239 -4.11 5.09 -12.53
C PHE A 239 -4.82 6.44 -12.49
N VAL A 240 -4.21 7.42 -11.83
CA VAL A 240 -4.88 8.66 -11.42
C VAL A 240 -3.88 9.77 -11.15
N ASN A 241 -4.25 10.99 -11.54
CA ASN A 241 -3.54 12.21 -11.17
C ASN A 241 -4.53 13.33 -10.80
N GLY A 242 -4.07 14.58 -10.76
CA GLY A 242 -4.91 15.74 -10.41
C GLY A 242 -5.94 16.15 -11.46
N GLU A 243 -5.92 15.57 -12.65
CA GLU A 243 -6.79 15.93 -13.79
C GLU A 243 -7.61 14.75 -14.33
N ARG A 244 -7.07 13.52 -14.35
CA ARG A 244 -7.67 12.35 -15.02
C ARG A 244 -7.59 11.07 -14.19
N LEU A 245 -8.57 10.20 -14.42
CA LEU A 245 -8.54 8.78 -14.10
C LEU A 245 -8.33 7.97 -15.39
N TYR A 246 -7.55 6.90 -15.29
CA TYR A 246 -7.31 5.92 -16.33
C TYR A 246 -7.69 4.55 -15.80
N ILE A 247 -8.69 3.93 -16.41
CA ILE A 247 -9.29 2.68 -15.96
C ILE A 247 -8.88 1.59 -16.96
N GLY A 248 -7.81 0.88 -16.64
CA GLY A 248 -7.22 -0.15 -17.50
C GLY A 248 -7.82 -1.53 -17.25
N GLY A 249 -7.92 -2.35 -18.29
CA GLY A 249 -8.32 -3.74 -18.15
C GLY A 249 -8.39 -4.50 -19.47
N HIS A 250 -9.03 -5.66 -19.44
CA HIS A 250 -9.35 -6.41 -20.66
C HIS A 250 -10.39 -5.70 -21.52
N ALA A 251 -10.14 -5.72 -22.83
CA ALA A 251 -11.10 -5.33 -23.86
C ALA A 251 -12.34 -6.23 -23.83
N ASP A 252 -13.36 -5.85 -24.61
CA ASP A 252 -14.46 -6.76 -24.90
C ASP A 252 -13.93 -7.99 -25.68
N LEU A 253 -14.05 -9.18 -25.10
CA LEU A 253 -13.60 -10.46 -25.67
C LEU A 253 -14.80 -11.25 -26.19
N ASP A 254 -14.69 -11.86 -27.37
CA ASP A 254 -15.68 -12.79 -27.88
C ASP A 254 -15.49 -14.18 -27.20
N PRO A 255 -16.48 -14.70 -26.45
CA PRO A 255 -16.38 -16.01 -25.81
C PRO A 255 -16.18 -17.16 -26.80
N ASP A 256 -16.70 -17.05 -28.02
CA ASP A 256 -16.63 -18.11 -29.03
C ASP A 256 -15.26 -18.17 -29.73
N THR A 257 -14.50 -17.07 -29.76
CA THR A 257 -13.13 -17.00 -30.32
C THR A 257 -12.04 -16.73 -29.28
N PHE A 258 -12.35 -16.86 -27.98
CA PHE A 258 -11.48 -16.54 -26.85
C PHE A 258 -10.09 -17.22 -26.88
N TYR A 259 -9.98 -18.40 -27.48
CA TYR A 259 -8.71 -19.13 -27.62
C TYR A 259 -7.93 -18.79 -28.89
N GLU A 260 -8.54 -18.09 -29.85
CA GLU A 260 -7.93 -17.80 -31.16
C GLU A 260 -7.04 -16.54 -31.12
N GLY A 261 -7.21 -15.68 -30.11
CA GLY A 261 -6.47 -14.43 -29.92
C GLY A 261 -7.06 -13.26 -30.71
N GLY A 262 -6.95 -12.04 -30.17
CA GLY A 262 -7.42 -10.81 -30.81
C GLY A 262 -6.31 -9.82 -31.11
N GLU A 263 -6.57 -8.91 -32.05
CA GLU A 263 -5.87 -7.62 -32.09
C GLU A 263 -6.47 -6.72 -30.98
N ASP A 264 -5.61 -6.10 -30.17
CA ASP A 264 -5.94 -5.25 -29.01
C ASP A 264 -6.83 -5.90 -27.92
N GLU A 265 -6.22 -6.75 -27.08
CA GLU A 265 -6.90 -7.42 -25.95
C GLU A 265 -7.06 -6.52 -24.71
N GLY A 266 -6.54 -5.28 -24.72
CA GLY A 266 -6.68 -4.30 -23.65
C GLY A 266 -7.48 -3.05 -24.01
N ILE A 267 -8.09 -2.44 -22.99
CA ILE A 267 -8.71 -1.12 -23.06
C ILE A 267 -8.29 -0.25 -21.89
N ILE A 268 -8.26 1.07 -22.14
CA ILE A 268 -8.11 2.10 -21.11
C ILE A 268 -9.24 3.11 -21.32
N ASP A 269 -10.16 3.20 -20.36
CA ASP A 269 -11.18 4.25 -20.32
C ASP A 269 -10.62 5.48 -19.59
N VAL A 270 -10.68 6.65 -20.22
CA VAL A 270 -10.18 7.92 -19.66
C VAL A 270 -11.35 8.75 -19.14
N VAL A 271 -11.22 9.25 -17.91
CA VAL A 271 -12.22 10.12 -17.28
C VAL A 271 -11.57 11.41 -16.83
N ASP A 272 -12.11 12.54 -17.29
CA ASP A 272 -11.77 13.86 -16.77
C ASP A 272 -12.36 14.01 -15.38
N ILE A 273 -11.49 14.30 -14.41
CA ILE A 273 -11.86 14.59 -13.04
C ILE A 273 -11.42 16.00 -12.63
N SER A 274 -11.15 16.91 -13.57
CA SER A 274 -10.66 18.27 -13.26
C SER A 274 -11.70 19.16 -12.55
N ALA A 275 -13.00 18.85 -12.67
CA ALA A 275 -14.05 19.66 -12.07
C ALA A 275 -13.99 19.63 -10.53
N PRO A 276 -13.87 20.79 -9.85
CA PRO A 276 -13.70 20.83 -8.40
C PRO A 276 -14.99 20.50 -7.63
N ASP A 277 -16.14 20.48 -8.30
CA ASP A 277 -17.42 20.06 -7.74
C ASP A 277 -17.68 18.55 -7.85
N GLY A 278 -16.71 17.79 -8.40
CA GLY A 278 -16.75 16.33 -8.48
C GLY A 278 -17.47 15.76 -9.70
N ARG A 279 -18.01 16.58 -10.60
CA ARG A 279 -18.57 16.11 -11.87
C ARG A 279 -17.48 15.50 -12.76
N MET A 280 -17.81 14.43 -13.44
CA MET A 280 -16.89 13.71 -14.32
C MET A 280 -17.25 13.95 -15.78
N HIS A 281 -16.26 13.86 -16.67
CA HIS A 281 -16.50 13.80 -18.11
C HIS A 281 -15.79 12.57 -18.69
N ILE A 282 -16.57 11.63 -19.23
CA ILE A 282 -16.05 10.43 -19.86
C ILE A 282 -15.47 10.82 -21.22
N GLY A 283 -14.16 10.63 -21.38
CA GLY A 283 -13.41 11.00 -22.57
C GLY A 283 -13.16 9.81 -23.50
N ALA A 284 -11.92 9.68 -23.95
CA ALA A 284 -11.49 8.64 -24.87
C ALA A 284 -11.53 7.23 -24.23
N ARG A 285 -11.82 6.22 -25.06
CA ARG A 285 -11.51 4.82 -24.81
C ARG A 285 -10.37 4.42 -25.74
N LEU A 286 -9.22 4.08 -25.18
CA LEU A 286 -8.04 3.64 -25.91
C LEU A 286 -8.02 2.12 -26.00
N ARG A 287 -7.33 1.61 -27.02
CA ARG A 287 -7.04 0.19 -27.23
C ARG A 287 -5.52 0.01 -27.21
N VAL A 288 -5.08 -1.07 -26.59
CA VAL A 288 -3.68 -1.45 -26.43
C VAL A 288 -3.56 -2.97 -26.59
N ALA A 289 -2.36 -3.44 -26.94
CA ALA A 289 -2.14 -4.82 -27.35
C ALA A 289 -2.64 -5.87 -26.34
N GLY A 290 -2.48 -5.59 -25.05
CA GLY A 290 -2.81 -6.50 -23.96
C GLY A 290 -3.55 -5.84 -22.80
N ALA A 291 -4.08 -6.67 -21.91
CA ALA A 291 -4.74 -6.16 -20.72
C ALA A 291 -3.80 -5.39 -19.79
N VAL A 292 -4.39 -4.42 -19.11
CA VAL A 292 -3.79 -3.73 -17.97
C VAL A 292 -4.28 -4.44 -16.70
N LEU A 293 -3.36 -5.13 -16.03
CA LEU A 293 -3.56 -5.96 -14.84
C LEU A 293 -2.99 -5.32 -13.57
N SER A 294 -2.21 -4.25 -13.72
CA SER A 294 -1.77 -3.39 -12.63
C SER A 294 -1.69 -1.93 -13.09
N ARG A 295 -1.93 -0.99 -12.17
CA ARG A 295 -1.79 0.46 -12.37
C ARG A 295 -0.40 0.84 -12.88
N TRP A 296 0.63 0.06 -12.56
CA TRP A 296 2.02 0.35 -12.95
C TRP A 296 2.33 0.06 -14.43
N GLN A 297 1.43 -0.61 -15.15
CA GLN A 297 1.49 -0.73 -16.61
C GLN A 297 1.13 0.56 -17.36
N MET A 298 0.70 1.62 -16.65
CA MET A 298 0.33 2.92 -17.21
C MET A 298 1.01 4.05 -16.42
N ASP A 299 1.43 5.12 -17.09
CA ASP A 299 1.68 6.40 -16.44
C ASP A 299 1.33 7.61 -17.34
N GLU A 300 1.16 8.78 -16.72
CA GLU A 300 1.10 10.06 -17.44
C GLU A 300 2.36 10.87 -17.12
N HIS A 301 3.17 11.16 -18.14
CA HIS A 301 4.43 11.88 -18.04
C HIS A 301 4.55 12.91 -19.17
N ASP A 302 4.85 14.18 -18.84
CA ASP A 302 5.05 15.29 -19.78
C ASP A 302 4.01 15.40 -20.93
N GLY A 303 2.74 15.15 -20.61
CA GLY A 303 1.62 15.22 -21.56
C GLY A 303 1.49 13.99 -22.46
N MET A 304 2.12 12.88 -22.10
CA MET A 304 2.02 11.57 -22.74
C MET A 304 1.41 10.57 -21.76
N LEU A 305 0.41 9.80 -22.19
CA LEU A 305 0.05 8.53 -21.56
C LEU A 305 0.94 7.44 -22.15
N ARG A 306 1.63 6.68 -21.30
CA ARG A 306 2.53 5.60 -21.73
C ARG A 306 2.01 4.29 -21.17
N VAL A 307 2.04 3.23 -21.97
CA VAL A 307 1.47 1.93 -21.62
C VAL A 307 2.43 0.82 -22.03
N ILE A 308 2.59 -0.19 -21.16
CA ILE A 308 3.25 -1.45 -21.52
C ILE A 308 2.28 -2.60 -21.24
N SER A 309 1.94 -3.36 -22.29
CA SER A 309 0.93 -4.42 -22.22
C SER A 309 1.28 -5.60 -23.14
N GLN A 310 0.72 -6.79 -22.89
CA GLN A 310 0.99 -7.97 -23.72
C GLN A 310 -0.31 -8.72 -24.00
N ALA A 311 -0.57 -9.03 -25.27
CA ALA A 311 -1.71 -9.85 -25.66
C ALA A 311 -1.70 -11.18 -24.87
N GLY A 312 -2.87 -11.72 -24.51
CA GLY A 312 -2.96 -12.93 -23.70
C GLY A 312 -2.49 -12.81 -22.24
N ALA A 313 -1.91 -11.69 -21.79
CA ALA A 313 -1.65 -11.48 -20.35
C ALA A 313 -2.97 -11.60 -19.58
N GLY A 314 -2.96 -12.27 -18.42
CA GLY A 314 -4.19 -12.57 -17.67
C GLY A 314 -5.11 -13.62 -18.30
N ARG A 315 -4.83 -14.09 -19.53
CA ARG A 315 -5.59 -15.14 -20.24
C ARG A 315 -4.80 -16.43 -20.45
N THR A 316 -3.47 -16.34 -20.55
CA THR A 316 -2.55 -17.48 -20.64
C THR A 316 -1.42 -17.32 -19.61
N GLY A 317 -0.69 -18.39 -19.30
CA GLY A 317 0.43 -18.34 -18.34
C GLY A 317 1.61 -17.47 -18.78
N ASN A 318 1.84 -17.35 -20.09
CA ASN A 318 3.02 -16.70 -20.69
C ASN A 318 2.65 -15.59 -21.71
N GLY A 319 1.45 -15.02 -21.62
CA GLY A 319 0.94 -14.13 -22.67
C GLY A 319 0.86 -14.78 -24.06
N LEU A 320 0.80 -13.95 -25.10
CA LEU A 320 0.92 -14.31 -26.50
C LEU A 320 1.78 -13.26 -27.21
N GLY A 321 2.87 -13.70 -27.84
CA GLY A 321 3.81 -12.80 -28.50
C GLY A 321 4.55 -11.91 -27.51
N ASP A 322 5.11 -10.83 -28.05
CA ASP A 322 5.93 -9.87 -27.31
C ASP A 322 5.08 -8.80 -26.60
N PRO A 323 5.48 -8.30 -25.41
CA PRO A 323 4.90 -7.10 -24.84
C PRO A 323 5.11 -5.89 -25.75
N GLN A 324 4.10 -5.04 -25.85
CA GLN A 324 4.12 -3.80 -26.65
C GLN A 324 4.18 -2.59 -25.72
N ILE A 325 4.98 -1.60 -26.13
CA ILE A 325 5.03 -0.25 -25.57
C ILE A 325 4.23 0.65 -26.51
N ASP A 326 3.23 1.35 -25.99
CA ASP A 326 2.40 2.29 -26.74
C ASP A 326 2.45 3.68 -26.04
N ILE A 327 2.72 4.75 -26.81
CA ILE A 327 2.84 6.13 -26.29
C ILE A 327 1.82 7.04 -26.97
N PHE A 328 0.89 7.55 -26.18
CA PHE A 328 -0.20 8.41 -26.61
C PHE A 328 0.01 9.85 -26.15
N ARG A 329 0.16 10.78 -27.09
CA ARG A 329 0.18 12.22 -26.83
C ARG A 329 -1.22 12.71 -26.48
N ILE A 330 -1.35 13.41 -25.36
CA ILE A 330 -2.64 13.88 -24.84
C ILE A 330 -2.96 15.24 -25.47
N ASP A 331 -3.93 15.30 -26.40
CA ASP A 331 -4.49 16.56 -26.89
C ASP A 331 -5.56 17.11 -25.92
N SER A 332 -6.36 16.20 -25.35
CA SER A 332 -7.39 16.45 -24.36
C SER A 332 -7.90 15.12 -23.81
N THR A 333 -8.74 15.14 -22.78
CA THR A 333 -9.41 13.93 -22.28
C THR A 333 -10.23 13.21 -23.37
N ASP A 334 -10.71 13.91 -24.40
CA ASP A 334 -11.44 13.35 -25.55
C ASP A 334 -10.55 12.87 -26.72
N SER A 335 -9.25 13.21 -26.72
CA SER A 335 -8.39 13.06 -27.91
C SER A 335 -6.96 12.72 -27.53
N PHE A 336 -6.50 11.56 -28.02
CA PHE A 336 -5.16 11.03 -27.84
C PHE A 336 -4.61 10.67 -29.22
N GLU A 337 -3.37 11.06 -29.51
CA GLU A 337 -2.65 10.67 -30.73
C GLU A 337 -1.63 9.60 -30.38
N HIS A 338 -1.68 8.43 -31.01
CA HIS A 338 -0.64 7.42 -30.88
C HIS A 338 0.61 7.89 -31.64
N ILE A 339 1.69 8.22 -30.93
CA ILE A 339 2.88 8.87 -31.51
C ILE A 339 4.14 8.00 -31.55
N GLY A 340 4.23 6.97 -30.71
CA GLY A 340 5.39 6.07 -30.64
C GLY A 340 5.00 4.69 -30.14
N HIS A 341 5.65 3.66 -30.71
CA HIS A 341 5.32 2.26 -30.48
C HIS A 341 6.56 1.36 -30.67
N THR A 342 6.76 0.38 -29.80
CA THR A 342 7.81 -0.65 -29.92
C THR A 342 7.39 -1.98 -29.30
N SER A 343 7.79 -3.08 -29.92
CA SER A 343 7.68 -4.44 -29.39
C SER A 343 8.93 -4.83 -28.59
N LEU A 344 8.77 -5.34 -27.36
CA LEU A 344 9.86 -5.89 -26.56
C LEU A 344 10.27 -7.27 -27.06
N SER A 345 11.47 -7.37 -27.64
CA SER A 345 12.03 -8.62 -28.13
C SER A 345 12.46 -9.49 -26.95
N MET A 346 11.66 -10.49 -26.61
CA MET A 346 12.00 -11.49 -25.58
C MET A 346 12.87 -12.63 -26.14
N PRO A 347 13.77 -13.23 -25.35
CA PRO A 347 14.56 -14.39 -25.79
C PRO A 347 13.73 -15.68 -25.95
N ARG A 348 12.58 -15.77 -25.28
CA ARG A 348 11.60 -16.87 -25.33
C ARG A 348 10.21 -16.35 -24.94
N GLN A 349 9.13 -17.12 -25.21
CA GLN A 349 7.76 -16.72 -24.85
C GLN A 349 7.54 -16.77 -23.33
N GLU A 350 7.34 -15.60 -22.73
CA GLU A 350 7.10 -15.39 -21.31
C GLU A 350 5.99 -14.37 -21.10
N GLY A 351 5.35 -14.37 -19.92
CA GLY A 351 4.27 -13.44 -19.60
C GLY A 351 4.78 -12.19 -18.89
N LEU A 352 4.37 -11.00 -19.33
CA LEU A 352 4.59 -9.73 -18.65
C LEU A 352 4.03 -9.77 -17.21
N ARG A 353 4.82 -9.35 -16.22
CA ARG A 353 4.47 -9.37 -14.79
C ARG A 353 4.53 -8.03 -14.09
N THR A 354 5.58 -7.28 -14.35
CA THR A 354 5.83 -6.03 -13.63
C THR A 354 6.30 -5.00 -14.63
N VAL A 355 5.67 -3.84 -14.59
CA VAL A 355 6.10 -2.66 -15.31
C VAL A 355 6.39 -1.58 -14.27
N ARG A 356 7.39 -0.75 -14.53
CA ARG A 356 7.58 0.50 -13.79
C ARG A 356 8.15 1.57 -14.69
N PHE A 357 7.45 2.68 -14.83
CA PHE A 357 7.96 3.89 -15.43
C PHE A 357 8.84 4.68 -14.44
N ASP A 358 9.88 5.32 -14.96
CA ASP A 358 10.85 6.13 -14.24
C ASP A 358 11.35 7.27 -15.13
N SER A 359 10.63 8.40 -15.14
CA SER A 359 10.97 9.56 -15.98
C SER A 359 11.16 9.16 -17.45
N ASP A 360 12.33 9.38 -18.06
CA ASP A 360 12.68 8.98 -19.43
C ASP A 360 12.96 7.47 -19.61
N ARG A 361 12.71 6.62 -18.59
CA ARG A 361 12.90 5.17 -18.63
C ARG A 361 11.62 4.41 -18.31
N ALA A 362 11.58 3.15 -18.71
CA ALA A 362 10.74 2.14 -18.08
C ALA A 362 11.48 0.81 -17.89
N TYR A 363 10.94 0.01 -16.98
CA TYR A 363 11.36 -1.36 -16.73
C TYR A 363 10.18 -2.28 -16.99
N ALA A 364 10.43 -3.39 -17.71
CA ALA A 364 9.46 -4.45 -17.89
C ALA A 364 10.09 -5.78 -17.49
N ILE A 365 9.37 -6.58 -16.71
CA ILE A 365 9.79 -7.90 -16.24
C ILE A 365 8.76 -8.92 -16.70
N THR A 366 9.26 -9.98 -17.32
CA THR A 366 8.47 -11.15 -17.72
C THR A 366 8.62 -12.27 -16.69
N TYR A 367 7.99 -13.44 -16.91
CA TYR A 367 8.19 -14.60 -16.03
C TYR A 367 8.07 -15.94 -16.74
N ASN A 368 9.08 -16.78 -16.49
CA ASN A 368 9.13 -18.24 -16.53
C ASN A 368 10.41 -18.75 -15.80
N GLN A 369 10.56 -18.41 -14.51
CA GLN A 369 11.59 -18.83 -13.52
C GLN A 369 13.00 -18.21 -13.58
N THR A 370 13.44 -17.66 -14.70
CA THR A 370 14.73 -16.97 -14.83
C THR A 370 14.57 -15.93 -15.90
N ASP A 371 14.37 -14.70 -15.44
CA ASP A 371 13.45 -13.81 -16.13
C ASP A 371 14.13 -12.47 -16.39
N PRO A 372 14.11 -11.97 -17.64
CA PRO A 372 14.75 -10.72 -17.98
C PRO A 372 13.99 -9.52 -17.39
N MET A 373 14.73 -8.63 -16.74
CA MET A 373 14.37 -7.22 -16.64
C MET A 373 14.86 -6.51 -17.91
N PHE A 374 13.91 -6.00 -18.71
CA PHE A 374 14.19 -5.13 -19.84
C PHE A 374 14.27 -3.68 -19.38
N VAL A 375 15.29 -2.95 -19.84
CA VAL A 375 15.40 -1.49 -19.68
C VAL A 375 15.00 -0.82 -20.99
N ILE A 376 14.09 0.14 -20.88
CA ILE A 376 13.41 0.80 -21.99
C ILE A 376 13.72 2.29 -21.92
N ASP A 377 14.19 2.85 -23.03
CA ASP A 377 14.42 4.27 -23.24
C ASP A 377 13.17 4.91 -23.83
N LEU A 378 12.68 5.96 -23.17
CA LEU A 378 11.48 6.71 -23.51
C LEU A 378 11.79 8.20 -23.77
N GLN A 379 13.08 8.57 -23.91
CA GLN A 379 13.50 9.96 -24.09
C GLN A 379 13.00 10.57 -25.42
N ASP A 380 12.92 9.77 -26.49
CA ASP A 380 12.13 10.12 -27.67
C ASP A 380 10.78 9.39 -27.61
N PRO A 381 9.67 10.08 -27.28
CA PRO A 381 8.36 9.44 -27.17
C PRO A 381 7.77 9.00 -28.53
N THR A 382 8.45 9.28 -29.65
CA THR A 382 8.07 8.79 -30.99
C THR A 382 8.86 7.55 -31.42
N GLU A 383 9.99 7.26 -30.77
CA GLU A 383 10.84 6.09 -31.03
C GLU A 383 11.29 5.46 -29.68
N PRO A 384 10.35 4.91 -28.86
CA PRO A 384 10.72 4.19 -27.64
C PRO A 384 11.56 2.95 -27.99
N THR A 385 12.62 2.63 -27.22
CA THR A 385 13.52 1.52 -27.54
C THR A 385 13.88 0.63 -26.35
N GLN A 386 13.93 -0.67 -26.58
CA GLN A 386 14.58 -1.62 -25.67
C GLN A 386 16.10 -1.45 -25.78
N ARG A 387 16.77 -1.22 -24.63
CA ARG A 387 18.21 -0.94 -24.56
C ARG A 387 18.98 -2.10 -23.94
N GLY A 388 18.61 -2.46 -22.72
CA GLY A 388 19.29 -3.47 -21.91
C GLY A 388 18.37 -4.60 -21.48
N GLU A 389 18.99 -5.71 -21.12
CA GLU A 389 18.34 -6.93 -20.65
C GLU A 389 19.18 -7.54 -19.52
N LEU A 390 18.53 -7.92 -18.41
CA LEU A 390 19.16 -8.54 -17.26
C LEU A 390 18.38 -9.77 -16.81
N GLU A 391 18.85 -10.97 -17.17
CA GLU A 391 18.33 -12.23 -16.61
C GLU A 391 18.63 -12.31 -15.10
N MET A 392 17.61 -12.66 -14.30
CA MET A 392 17.71 -12.85 -12.85
C MET A 392 16.86 -14.04 -12.38
N PRO A 393 17.18 -14.69 -11.24
CA PRO A 393 16.40 -15.81 -10.74
C PRO A 393 15.10 -15.34 -10.06
N GLY A 394 13.99 -16.01 -10.37
CA GLY A 394 12.65 -15.52 -10.04
C GLY A 394 12.31 -14.22 -10.77
N PHE A 395 11.32 -13.48 -10.25
CA PHE A 395 10.88 -12.19 -10.82
C PHE A 395 10.74 -11.12 -9.74
N MET A 396 10.74 -9.84 -10.13
CA MET A 396 10.36 -8.75 -9.21
C MET A 396 8.85 -8.52 -9.30
N PHE A 397 8.15 -8.56 -8.17
CA PHE A 397 6.73 -8.21 -8.05
C PHE A 397 6.51 -6.70 -8.03
N TYR A 398 7.47 -5.93 -7.50
CA TYR A 398 7.43 -4.46 -7.46
C TYR A 398 8.82 -3.86 -7.66
N LEU A 399 8.88 -2.66 -8.25
CA LEU A 399 10.12 -1.90 -8.49
C LEU A 399 9.95 -0.45 -8.02
N GLU A 400 10.92 0.05 -7.24
CA GLU A 400 10.99 1.44 -6.78
C GLU A 400 12.29 2.10 -7.30
N PRO A 401 12.21 3.03 -8.27
CA PRO A 401 13.36 3.74 -8.84
C PRO A 401 13.91 4.87 -7.94
N TYR A 402 15.24 5.05 -7.97
CA TYR A 402 16.01 6.04 -7.22
C TYR A 402 17.14 6.62 -8.08
N GLY A 403 16.80 7.21 -9.23
CA GLY A 403 17.78 7.67 -10.21
C GLY A 403 18.51 6.48 -10.82
N ASP A 404 19.84 6.39 -10.70
CA ASP A 404 20.61 5.29 -11.31
C ASP A 404 20.49 3.95 -10.57
N ARG A 405 19.64 3.88 -9.53
CA ARG A 405 19.39 2.65 -8.75
C ARG A 405 17.91 2.29 -8.81
N VAL A 406 17.59 0.99 -8.80
CA VAL A 406 16.23 0.48 -8.58
C VAL A 406 16.27 -0.52 -7.44
N ILE A 407 15.29 -0.46 -6.53
CA ILE A 407 15.08 -1.47 -5.51
C ILE A 407 13.85 -2.28 -5.89
N GLY A 408 14.03 -3.60 -6.06
CA GLY A 408 12.94 -4.54 -6.33
C GLY A 408 12.52 -5.32 -5.10
N LEU A 409 11.22 -5.56 -4.96
CA LEU A 409 10.67 -6.63 -4.14
C LEU A 409 10.40 -7.81 -5.07
N GLY A 410 11.05 -8.95 -4.83
CA GLY A 410 11.00 -10.11 -5.71
C GLY A 410 10.55 -11.39 -5.03
N ILE A 411 10.17 -12.34 -5.88
CA ILE A 411 9.61 -13.65 -5.55
C ILE A 411 10.44 -14.72 -6.25
N ASP A 412 10.88 -15.72 -5.50
CA ASP A 412 11.66 -16.86 -6.00
C ASP A 412 11.51 -18.06 -5.07
N ARG A 413 10.55 -18.95 -5.36
CA ARG A 413 10.32 -20.18 -4.59
C ARG A 413 11.52 -21.15 -4.57
N ASP A 414 12.49 -21.03 -5.49
CA ASP A 414 13.65 -21.93 -5.57
C ASP A 414 14.89 -21.38 -4.81
N ASP A 415 14.79 -20.18 -4.22
CA ASP A 415 15.86 -19.57 -3.41
C ASP A 415 16.00 -20.23 -2.03
N PRO A 416 17.15 -20.85 -1.71
CA PRO A 416 17.36 -21.56 -0.44
C PRO A 416 17.48 -20.63 0.78
N GLU A 417 17.56 -19.31 0.60
CA GLU A 417 17.55 -18.31 1.69
C GLU A 417 16.16 -17.68 1.94
N GLY A 418 15.17 -17.99 1.09
CA GLY A 418 13.75 -17.71 1.29
C GLY A 418 13.02 -17.14 0.06
N SER A 419 11.71 -17.37 0.02
CA SER A 419 10.77 -17.11 -1.07
C SER A 419 10.64 -15.65 -1.51
N ILE A 420 10.89 -14.70 -0.61
CA ILE A 420 10.80 -13.26 -0.87
C ILE A 420 12.20 -12.67 -0.83
N ASN A 421 12.51 -11.77 -1.75
CA ASN A 421 13.78 -11.04 -1.75
C ASN A 421 13.62 -9.53 -1.92
N VAL A 422 14.60 -8.77 -1.42
CA VAL A 422 14.87 -7.41 -1.87
C VAL A 422 16.11 -7.46 -2.75
N SER A 423 16.04 -6.88 -3.94
CA SER A 423 17.15 -6.79 -4.89
C SER A 423 17.48 -5.33 -5.22
N LEU A 424 18.77 -5.02 -5.41
CA LEU A 424 19.28 -3.71 -5.78
C LEU A 424 19.92 -3.78 -7.17
N PHE A 425 19.50 -2.91 -8.08
CA PHE A 425 19.97 -2.84 -9.45
C PHE A 425 20.71 -1.54 -9.75
N ASP A 426 21.78 -1.61 -10.54
CA ASP A 426 22.36 -0.48 -11.26
C ASP A 426 21.68 -0.36 -12.63
N VAL A 427 21.17 0.83 -12.94
CA VAL A 427 20.47 1.19 -14.18
C VAL A 427 20.97 2.53 -14.75
N GLY A 428 22.13 3.01 -14.29
CA GLY A 428 22.75 4.25 -14.78
C GLY A 428 23.26 4.16 -16.22
N ASP A 429 23.61 2.94 -16.67
CA ASP A 429 23.80 2.61 -18.08
C ASP A 429 22.63 1.74 -18.55
N MET A 430 21.78 2.27 -19.43
CA MET A 430 20.62 1.55 -19.95
C MET A 430 20.99 0.33 -20.79
N ASP A 431 22.19 0.31 -21.40
CA ASP A 431 22.65 -0.81 -22.23
C ASP A 431 23.33 -1.92 -21.38
N ALA A 432 23.59 -1.67 -20.09
CA ALA A 432 24.29 -2.58 -19.19
C ALA A 432 23.72 -2.61 -17.76
N PRO A 433 22.41 -2.88 -17.58
CA PRO A 433 21.81 -3.06 -16.25
C PRO A 433 22.47 -4.22 -15.49
N THR A 434 22.65 -4.08 -14.18
CA THR A 434 23.22 -5.15 -13.34
C THR A 434 22.54 -5.26 -11.99
N MET A 435 22.44 -6.48 -11.44
CA MET A 435 22.02 -6.69 -10.05
C MET A 435 23.25 -6.57 -9.14
N LEU A 436 23.28 -5.53 -8.31
CA LEU A 436 24.38 -5.22 -7.38
C LEU A 436 24.34 -6.08 -6.11
N GLY A 437 23.14 -6.44 -5.65
CA GLY A 437 22.96 -7.27 -4.46
C GLY A 437 21.51 -7.73 -4.30
N ARG A 438 21.35 -8.83 -3.56
CA ARG A 438 20.06 -9.43 -3.25
C ARG A 438 20.05 -9.94 -1.81
N VAL A 439 18.91 -9.86 -1.16
CA VAL A 439 18.67 -10.30 0.22
C VAL A 439 17.35 -11.06 0.26
N SER A 440 17.43 -12.38 0.41
CA SER A 440 16.27 -13.28 0.45
C SER A 440 15.86 -13.64 1.88
N PHE A 441 14.58 -13.95 2.12
CA PHE A 441 13.95 -14.21 3.42
C PHE A 441 12.52 -14.78 3.23
N ALA A 442 11.76 -14.91 4.32
CA ALA A 442 10.46 -15.59 4.38
C ALA A 442 10.57 -17.12 4.22
N SER A 443 9.50 -17.82 3.81
CA SER A 443 9.44 -19.28 3.78
C SER A 443 10.40 -19.89 2.75
N THR A 444 10.92 -21.10 3.01
CA THR A 444 11.57 -21.95 2.00
C THR A 444 10.66 -23.09 1.53
N ASP A 445 9.49 -23.23 2.15
CA ASP A 445 8.64 -24.42 2.07
C ASP A 445 7.34 -24.09 1.31
N VAL A 446 7.49 -23.45 0.15
CA VAL A 446 6.42 -23.06 -0.79
C VAL A 446 6.64 -23.76 -2.14
N TYR A 447 5.57 -24.24 -2.76
CA TYR A 447 5.69 -25.10 -3.96
C TYR A 447 5.49 -24.34 -5.27
N GLU A 448 4.67 -23.29 -5.25
CA GLU A 448 4.29 -22.49 -6.42
C GLU A 448 4.37 -21.00 -6.06
N ASP A 449 4.85 -20.16 -6.98
CA ASP A 449 5.14 -18.75 -6.68
C ASP A 449 3.87 -17.95 -6.30
N TYR A 450 2.70 -18.36 -6.78
CA TYR A 450 1.43 -17.74 -6.43
C TYR A 450 1.04 -17.93 -4.96
N GLN A 451 1.53 -18.99 -4.31
CA GLN A 451 1.30 -19.20 -2.88
C GLN A 451 2.01 -18.13 -2.05
N ILE A 452 3.16 -17.64 -2.50
CA ILE A 452 3.93 -16.57 -1.86
C ILE A 452 3.13 -15.25 -1.94
N LEU A 453 2.57 -14.96 -3.12
CA LEU A 453 1.75 -13.77 -3.35
C LEU A 453 0.48 -13.77 -2.47
N ASN A 454 -0.22 -14.91 -2.37
CA ASN A 454 -1.44 -15.02 -1.57
C ASN A 454 -1.16 -15.03 -0.05
N ALA A 455 -0.22 -15.89 0.39
CA ALA A 455 -0.03 -16.21 1.81
C ALA A 455 0.98 -15.28 2.50
N GLU A 456 2.07 -14.89 1.83
CA GLU A 456 3.18 -14.19 2.48
C GLU A 456 3.15 -12.67 2.27
N LEU A 457 2.78 -12.17 1.07
CA LEU A 457 2.68 -10.72 0.83
C LEU A 457 1.43 -10.10 1.49
N PRO A 458 1.50 -8.83 1.95
CA PRO A 458 0.40 -8.18 2.66
C PRO A 458 -0.62 -7.46 1.77
N GLU A 459 -0.28 -7.18 0.51
CA GLU A 459 -1.09 -6.39 -0.44
C GLU A 459 -0.85 -6.90 -1.88
N ASP A 460 -1.79 -6.60 -2.78
CA ASP A 460 -1.64 -6.77 -4.23
C ASP A 460 -0.66 -5.77 -4.86
N GLN A 461 -0.40 -5.92 -6.16
CA GLN A 461 0.57 -5.10 -6.90
C GLN A 461 0.19 -3.62 -6.98
N ASP A 462 -1.10 -3.27 -6.94
CA ASP A 462 -1.58 -1.88 -7.04
C ASP A 462 -1.46 -1.11 -5.70
N ARG A 463 -1.31 -1.85 -4.58
CA ARG A 463 -1.20 -1.33 -3.21
C ARG A 463 0.10 -1.68 -2.47
N ILE A 464 0.95 -2.55 -3.00
CA ILE A 464 2.17 -3.03 -2.33
C ILE A 464 3.13 -1.92 -1.88
N GLN A 465 3.18 -0.78 -2.57
CA GLN A 465 3.93 0.44 -2.20
C GLN A 465 3.55 1.01 -0.82
N LYS A 466 2.35 0.68 -0.31
CA LYS A 466 1.90 1.09 1.03
C LYS A 466 2.54 0.23 2.12
N ALA A 467 2.85 -1.04 1.82
CA ALA A 467 3.47 -1.99 2.73
C ALA A 467 5.01 -2.08 2.59
N PHE A 468 5.50 -2.22 1.36
CA PHE A 468 6.92 -2.22 1.02
C PHE A 468 7.45 -0.78 1.07
N ARG A 469 8.25 -0.46 2.09
CA ARG A 469 8.72 0.91 2.34
C ARG A 469 10.23 1.01 2.31
N VAL A 470 10.73 1.88 1.45
CA VAL A 470 12.10 2.42 1.50
C VAL A 470 12.03 3.80 2.16
N PHE A 471 12.92 4.07 3.10
CA PHE A 471 13.01 5.34 3.83
C PHE A 471 14.22 6.18 3.35
N ASP A 472 14.18 7.49 3.58
CA ASP A 472 15.20 8.45 3.14
C ASP A 472 16.64 8.15 3.65
N ASP A 473 16.77 7.37 4.72
CA ASP A 473 18.04 6.93 5.30
C ASP A 473 18.60 5.64 4.68
N GLY A 474 17.90 5.06 3.70
CA GLY A 474 18.24 3.80 3.04
C GLY A 474 17.75 2.55 3.78
N LEU A 475 16.99 2.68 4.86
CA LEU A 475 16.31 1.53 5.47
C LEU A 475 15.16 1.07 4.57
N VAL A 476 15.05 -0.24 4.36
CA VAL A 476 13.92 -0.89 3.69
C VAL A 476 13.21 -1.77 4.71
N ALA A 477 11.88 -1.68 4.77
CA ALA A 477 11.03 -2.52 5.61
C ALA A 477 10.02 -3.29 4.74
N VAL A 478 10.02 -4.62 4.89
CA VAL A 478 9.11 -5.52 4.17
C VAL A 478 8.27 -6.31 5.18
N PRO A 479 7.01 -5.91 5.43
CA PRO A 479 6.05 -6.73 6.15
C PRO A 479 5.72 -7.99 5.33
N PHE A 480 5.75 -9.16 5.97
CA PHE A 480 5.33 -10.43 5.38
C PHE A 480 4.75 -11.37 6.44
N SER A 481 3.95 -12.32 5.99
CA SER A 481 3.30 -13.34 6.82
C SER A 481 3.90 -14.71 6.56
N SER A 482 3.87 -15.60 7.55
CA SER A 482 4.19 -17.01 7.35
C SER A 482 3.00 -17.75 6.73
N PRO A 483 3.21 -18.69 5.78
CA PRO A 483 2.13 -19.55 5.28
C PRO A 483 1.55 -20.49 6.34
N ALA A 484 2.20 -20.63 7.51
CA ALA A 484 1.63 -21.35 8.66
C ALA A 484 0.63 -20.52 9.51
N GLY A 485 0.40 -19.26 9.14
CA GLY A 485 -0.73 -18.45 9.61
C GLY A 485 -0.47 -17.55 10.82
N CYS A 486 -1.54 -16.90 11.30
CA CYS A 486 -1.57 -15.77 12.24
C CYS A 486 -0.63 -15.83 13.46
N GLY A 487 -0.42 -17.02 14.03
CA GLY A 487 0.34 -17.22 15.26
C GLY A 487 1.83 -17.55 15.05
N ASP A 488 2.28 -17.71 13.80
CA ASP A 488 3.63 -18.16 13.52
C ASP A 488 4.66 -17.02 13.74
N PRO A 489 5.71 -17.25 14.57
CA PRO A 489 6.72 -16.23 14.88
C PRO A 489 7.67 -15.89 13.72
N SER A 490 7.58 -16.58 12.58
CA SER A 490 8.26 -16.21 11.33
C SER A 490 7.50 -15.14 10.52
N SER A 491 6.25 -14.81 10.88
CA SER A 491 5.58 -13.60 10.41
C SER A 491 6.23 -12.35 11.03
N GLY A 492 6.50 -11.32 10.23
CA GLY A 492 7.10 -10.10 10.76
C GLY A 492 7.39 -9.02 9.74
N VAL A 493 8.37 -8.18 10.06
CA VAL A 493 8.95 -7.21 9.14
C VAL A 493 10.43 -7.55 8.97
N GLN A 494 10.85 -7.91 7.76
CA GLN A 494 12.26 -8.00 7.44
C GLN A 494 12.80 -6.60 7.16
N LEU A 495 13.85 -6.20 7.87
CA LEU A 495 14.61 -5.00 7.53
C LEU A 495 15.75 -5.33 6.57
N VAL A 496 16.01 -4.44 5.62
CA VAL A 496 17.17 -4.50 4.72
C VAL A 496 17.79 -3.11 4.68
N ASN A 497 19.12 -2.98 4.76
CA ASN A 497 19.78 -1.68 4.69
C ASN A 497 20.43 -1.51 3.32
N TRP A 498 20.07 -0.44 2.63
CA TRP A 498 20.68 0.02 1.39
C TRP A 498 21.64 1.18 1.67
N SER A 499 22.82 1.15 1.08
CA SER A 499 23.76 2.28 1.10
C SER A 499 24.67 2.26 -0.12
N GLY A 500 24.51 3.23 -1.02
CA GLY A 500 25.21 3.30 -2.29
C GLY A 500 24.92 2.05 -3.14
N ASP A 501 25.95 1.25 -3.39
CA ASP A 501 25.87 0.03 -4.20
C ASP A 501 25.72 -1.25 -3.37
N THR A 502 25.50 -1.11 -2.06
CA THR A 502 25.45 -2.24 -1.12
C THR A 502 24.06 -2.42 -0.54
N LEU A 503 23.57 -3.67 -0.56
CA LEU A 503 22.38 -4.12 0.12
C LEU A 503 22.77 -5.13 1.20
N THR A 504 22.23 -5.02 2.42
CA THR A 504 22.54 -5.93 3.54
C THR A 504 21.29 -6.34 4.31
N LYS A 505 21.18 -7.65 4.61
CA LYS A 505 20.10 -8.19 5.45
C LYS A 505 20.17 -7.57 6.85
N GLY A 506 19.16 -6.80 7.20
CA GLY A 506 18.97 -6.25 8.53
C GLY A 506 18.35 -7.27 9.48
N VAL A 507 17.97 -6.80 10.67
CA VAL A 507 17.29 -7.66 11.64
C VAL A 507 15.86 -7.96 11.18
N PHE A 508 15.39 -9.18 11.49
CA PHE A 508 13.98 -9.53 11.39
C PHE A 508 13.24 -9.10 12.65
N LEU A 509 12.05 -8.50 12.48
CA LEU A 509 11.18 -8.03 13.56
C LEU A 509 9.94 -8.93 13.64
N PRO A 510 9.82 -9.84 14.63
CA PRO A 510 8.66 -10.72 14.75
C PRO A 510 7.40 -9.94 15.10
N VAL A 511 6.37 -10.04 14.25
CA VAL A 511 5.08 -9.36 14.43
C VAL A 511 3.96 -10.36 14.09
N PRO A 512 3.16 -10.78 15.08
CA PRO A 512 2.09 -11.75 14.84
C PRO A 512 0.90 -11.11 14.11
N GLY A 513 0.11 -11.97 13.47
CA GLY A 513 -1.21 -11.65 12.96
C GLY A 513 -1.23 -10.80 11.69
N ASN A 514 -0.56 -11.27 10.63
CA ASN A 514 -0.44 -10.64 9.31
C ASN A 514 0.10 -9.20 9.35
N PRO A 515 1.43 -9.00 9.38
CA PRO A 515 2.03 -7.66 9.29
C PRO A 515 1.68 -7.00 7.95
N ARG A 516 1.11 -5.79 7.99
CA ARG A 516 0.68 -5.07 6.78
C ARG A 516 1.42 -3.76 6.53
N ARG A 517 1.89 -3.07 7.58
CA ARG A 517 2.57 -1.78 7.46
C ARG A 517 3.78 -1.70 8.39
N ALA A 518 4.82 -1.00 7.94
CA ALA A 518 5.96 -0.62 8.75
C ALA A 518 6.38 0.82 8.41
N PHE A 519 6.59 1.67 9.42
CA PHE A 519 7.00 3.06 9.23
C PHE A 519 7.86 3.58 10.38
N GLN A 520 8.75 4.53 10.08
CA GLN A 520 9.56 5.21 11.09
C GLN A 520 8.72 6.22 11.88
N ASN A 521 8.91 6.28 13.20
CA ASN A 521 8.35 7.30 14.09
C ASN A 521 9.40 7.66 15.16
N GLU A 522 9.88 8.91 15.15
CA GLU A 522 10.85 9.44 16.13
C GLU A 522 12.06 8.54 16.44
N GLY A 523 12.67 7.93 15.40
CA GLY A 523 13.83 7.04 15.54
C GLY A 523 13.50 5.60 15.99
N ASN A 524 12.21 5.27 16.07
CA ASN A 524 11.70 3.91 16.25
C ASN A 524 11.00 3.45 14.96
N LEU A 525 10.82 2.14 14.81
CA LEU A 525 9.97 1.56 13.77
C LEU A 525 8.65 1.08 14.41
N LEU A 526 7.53 1.55 13.87
CA LEU A 526 6.22 0.97 14.14
C LEU A 526 5.91 -0.08 13.10
N ALA A 527 5.47 -1.24 13.54
CA ALA A 527 4.90 -2.28 12.70
C ALA A 527 3.44 -2.51 13.10
N VAL A 528 2.55 -2.57 12.11
CA VAL A 528 1.11 -2.75 12.28
C VAL A 528 0.66 -4.01 11.54
N SER A 529 -0.09 -4.84 12.23
CA SER A 529 -0.70 -6.07 11.72
C SER A 529 -2.21 -6.07 11.96
N ASP A 530 -2.93 -7.08 11.45
CA ASP A 530 -4.37 -7.24 11.71
C ASP A 530 -4.68 -7.45 13.22
N SER A 531 -3.68 -7.78 14.06
CA SER A 531 -3.90 -8.01 15.49
C SER A 531 -3.10 -7.13 16.45
N THR A 532 -1.97 -6.53 16.05
CA THR A 532 -1.13 -5.75 16.97
C THR A 532 -0.43 -4.54 16.31
N VAL A 533 -0.12 -3.55 17.15
CA VAL A 533 0.87 -2.51 16.89
C VAL A 533 2.10 -2.79 17.76
N ARG A 534 3.28 -2.87 17.15
CA ARG A 534 4.56 -3.03 17.84
C ARG A 534 5.50 -1.88 17.56
N VAL A 535 6.25 -1.47 18.58
CA VAL A 535 7.32 -0.48 18.47
C VAL A 535 8.66 -1.17 18.68
N PHE A 536 9.62 -0.91 17.80
CA PHE A 536 10.99 -1.38 17.89
C PHE A 536 11.97 -0.20 17.82
N GLU A 537 13.07 -0.25 18.57
CA GLU A 537 14.20 0.66 18.34
C GLU A 537 14.79 0.39 16.94
N ILE A 538 15.06 1.43 16.13
CA ILE A 538 15.72 1.23 14.84
C ILE A 538 17.16 0.74 15.11
N PRO A 539 17.56 -0.47 14.69
CA PRO A 539 18.83 -1.05 15.10
C PRO A 539 19.99 -0.46 14.29
N THR A 540 20.93 0.17 14.98
CA THR A 540 22.11 0.83 14.39
C THR A 540 23.20 -0.18 13.95
N GLN A 541 22.90 -1.05 12.98
CA GLN A 541 23.68 -2.21 12.49
C GLN A 541 23.62 -3.47 13.38
N ASN A 542 23.17 -4.61 12.80
CA ASN A 542 23.25 -6.00 13.27
C ASN A 542 22.94 -6.31 14.76
N ASN A 543 22.40 -5.34 15.50
CA ASN A 543 21.93 -5.51 16.86
C ASN A 543 20.60 -6.28 16.86
N ALA A 544 20.36 -7.01 17.95
CA ALA A 544 19.06 -7.66 18.16
C ALA A 544 17.95 -6.60 18.22
N ALA A 545 16.79 -6.94 17.66
CA ALA A 545 15.61 -6.09 17.70
C ALA A 545 15.20 -5.82 19.16
N VAL A 546 15.14 -4.54 19.55
CA VAL A 546 14.67 -4.14 20.88
C VAL A 546 13.20 -3.72 20.73
N GLN A 547 12.28 -4.65 20.99
CA GLN A 547 10.87 -4.33 21.12
C GLN A 547 10.66 -3.44 22.35
N LYS A 548 10.09 -2.26 22.14
CA LYS A 548 9.76 -1.27 23.19
C LYS A 548 8.36 -1.50 23.74
N ALA A 549 7.40 -1.69 22.84
CA ALA A 549 5.98 -1.86 23.17
C ALA A 549 5.25 -2.79 22.18
N ASP A 550 4.12 -3.33 22.61
CA ASP A 550 3.22 -4.24 21.88
C ASP A 550 1.79 -3.98 22.39
N LEU A 551 0.83 -3.80 21.49
CA LEU A 551 -0.55 -3.48 21.82
C LEU A 551 -1.52 -4.15 20.85
N THR A 552 -2.36 -5.04 21.37
CA THR A 552 -3.42 -5.68 20.58
C THR A 552 -4.44 -4.65 20.11
N ILE A 553 -4.68 -4.60 18.79
CA ILE A 553 -5.61 -3.68 18.11
C ILE A 553 -6.73 -4.38 17.33
N GLY A 554 -6.74 -5.70 17.29
CA GLY A 554 -7.72 -6.47 16.54
C GLY A 554 -7.49 -7.97 16.65
N THR A 555 -8.09 -8.71 15.73
CA THR A 555 -7.92 -10.16 15.58
C THR A 555 -7.39 -10.46 14.18
N CYS A 556 -6.43 -11.37 14.08
CA CYS A 556 -5.95 -11.82 12.80
C CYS A 556 -6.95 -12.77 12.14
N VAL A 557 -7.27 -12.51 10.88
CA VAL A 557 -7.95 -13.44 9.98
C VAL A 557 -6.87 -14.30 9.34
N GLN A 558 -6.95 -15.62 9.45
CA GLN A 558 -5.97 -16.49 8.82
C GLN A 558 -6.08 -16.37 7.31
N LYS A 559 -4.97 -16.07 6.64
CA LYS A 559 -4.83 -16.33 5.20
C LYS A 559 -4.80 -17.85 5.02
N ASP A 560 -5.82 -18.43 4.41
CA ASP A 560 -5.83 -19.88 4.18
C ASP A 560 -4.85 -20.20 3.04
N PRO A 561 -3.81 -21.03 3.27
CA PRO A 561 -2.93 -21.47 2.19
C PRO A 561 -3.57 -22.57 1.31
N TYR A 562 -4.64 -23.24 1.77
CA TYR A 562 -5.21 -24.45 1.15
C TYR A 562 -6.66 -24.77 1.58
N TYR A 563 -7.70 -24.21 0.95
CA TYR A 563 -8.99 -24.93 0.85
C TYR A 563 -9.95 -24.46 -0.26
N ASN A 564 -10.49 -25.41 -1.02
CA ASN A 564 -11.91 -25.41 -1.42
C ASN A 564 -12.47 -26.85 -1.32
N ASP A 565 -13.79 -26.99 -1.08
CA ASP A 565 -14.41 -28.17 -0.43
C ASP A 565 -14.64 -29.41 -1.35
N TYR A 566 -13.94 -29.52 -2.48
CA TYR A 566 -14.23 -30.55 -3.50
C TYR A 566 -13.22 -31.70 -3.62
N GLY A 567 -12.02 -31.60 -3.05
CA GLY A 567 -11.09 -32.72 -2.93
C GLY A 567 -10.58 -33.32 -4.26
N GLU A 568 -10.69 -32.58 -5.37
CA GLU A 568 -10.06 -32.89 -6.65
C GLU A 568 -8.74 -32.10 -6.80
N TRP A 569 -7.78 -32.66 -7.53
CA TRP A 569 -6.49 -32.01 -7.83
C TRP A 569 -6.67 -31.02 -8.98
N GLY A 570 -7.48 -29.98 -8.76
CA GLY A 570 -7.68 -28.87 -9.68
C GLY A 570 -6.65 -27.78 -9.44
N ASP A 571 -6.09 -27.25 -10.54
CA ASP A 571 -5.29 -26.02 -10.50
C ASP A 571 -6.19 -24.82 -10.12
N PHE A 572 -5.53 -23.79 -9.54
CA PHE A 572 -6.04 -22.45 -9.21
C PHE A 572 -6.91 -22.28 -7.95
N GLU A 573 -6.48 -21.35 -7.07
CA GLU A 573 -7.28 -20.16 -6.74
C GLU A 573 -6.39 -19.07 -6.11
N GLY A 574 -6.37 -17.88 -6.74
CA GLY A 574 -5.66 -16.71 -6.23
C GLY A 574 -6.64 -15.72 -5.61
N ASP A 575 -6.80 -15.74 -4.28
CA ASP A 575 -7.55 -14.71 -3.55
C ASP A 575 -6.75 -13.40 -3.48
N TYR A 576 -6.72 -12.68 -4.60
CA TYR A 576 -6.27 -11.28 -4.67
C TYR A 576 -7.38 -10.35 -4.18
N GLY A 577 -7.86 -10.60 -2.97
CA GLY A 577 -8.83 -9.75 -2.30
C GLY A 577 -10.28 -9.99 -2.72
N HIS A 578 -10.91 -10.84 -1.91
CA HIS A 578 -12.34 -10.94 -1.62
C HIS A 578 -13.12 -11.91 -2.53
N GLY A 579 -13.52 -13.06 -1.97
CA GLY A 579 -14.54 -13.95 -2.55
C GLY A 579 -14.63 -15.33 -1.90
N TYR A 580 -15.69 -15.56 -1.11
CA TYR A 580 -16.17 -16.89 -0.64
C TYR A 580 -15.39 -17.65 0.45
N ASP A 581 -15.20 -17.00 1.60
CA ASP A 581 -14.98 -17.72 2.88
C ASP A 581 -16.34 -18.25 3.44
N ASP A 582 -16.99 -19.13 2.68
CA ASP A 582 -18.35 -19.60 3.02
C ASP A 582 -18.32 -20.77 4.03
N TYR A 583 -18.77 -20.45 5.26
CA TYR A 583 -19.52 -21.38 6.12
C TYR A 583 -18.77 -22.37 7.05
N TYR A 584 -17.91 -21.91 7.99
CA TYR A 584 -17.80 -22.60 9.30
C TYR A 584 -17.62 -21.68 10.53
N PRO A 585 -18.39 -21.85 11.62
CA PRO A 585 -18.25 -21.06 12.84
C PRO A 585 -17.26 -21.69 13.84
N GLY A 586 -16.16 -20.99 14.16
CA GLY A 586 -15.29 -21.32 15.29
C GLY A 586 -14.14 -20.30 15.45
N CYS A 587 -13.84 -19.75 16.63
CA CYS A 587 -14.42 -19.94 17.96
C CYS A 587 -15.12 -18.66 18.43
N SER A 588 -16.38 -18.79 18.84
CA SER A 588 -17.05 -17.70 19.55
C SER A 588 -16.40 -17.48 20.92
N VAL A 589 -15.71 -16.35 21.08
CA VAL A 589 -15.82 -15.62 22.34
C VAL A 589 -17.28 -15.17 22.42
N LEU A 590 -17.94 -15.44 23.55
CA LEU A 590 -19.39 -15.30 23.70
C LEU A 590 -19.89 -13.92 23.23
N ARG A 591 -20.67 -13.89 22.14
CA ARG A 591 -21.63 -12.80 21.89
C ARG A 591 -22.51 -12.69 23.13
N SER A 592 -22.35 -11.62 23.90
CA SER A 592 -23.27 -11.31 24.99
C SER A 592 -24.55 -10.76 24.35
N PRO A 593 -25.71 -11.44 24.46
CA PRO A 593 -26.93 -10.94 23.89
C PRO A 593 -27.40 -9.70 24.67
N HIS A 594 -27.75 -8.66 23.92
CA HIS A 594 -28.31 -7.36 24.33
C HIS A 594 -28.75 -7.17 25.79
N GLY A 595 -28.29 -6.05 26.38
CA GLY A 595 -29.02 -5.40 27.47
C GLY A 595 -28.51 -5.69 28.89
N ALA A 596 -27.23 -5.44 29.15
CA ALA A 596 -26.78 -5.16 30.51
C ALA A 596 -26.95 -3.65 30.79
N ASP A 597 -27.99 -3.29 31.54
CA ASP A 597 -28.16 -1.93 32.07
C ASP A 597 -26.90 -1.49 32.82
N TRP A 598 -26.26 -0.40 32.38
CA TRP A 598 -25.17 0.26 33.11
C TRP A 598 -25.73 1.08 34.29
N SER A 599 -26.41 0.40 35.22
CA SER A 599 -26.94 0.97 36.46
C SER A 599 -26.56 0.13 37.69
N ALA A 600 -25.28 -0.24 37.80
CA ALA A 600 -24.72 -0.89 38.99
C ALA A 600 -23.27 -0.43 39.26
N ALA A 601 -23.11 0.80 39.74
CA ALA A 601 -21.81 1.26 40.26
C ALA A 601 -21.39 0.43 41.49
N PRO A 602 -20.10 0.05 41.63
CA PRO A 602 -19.64 -0.71 42.80
C PRO A 602 -19.55 0.17 44.05
N LEU A 603 -20.60 0.14 44.87
CA LEU A 603 -20.61 0.71 46.22
C LEU A 603 -19.71 -0.11 47.17
N ALA A 604 -18.39 0.13 47.11
CA ALA A 604 -17.41 -0.55 47.95
C ALA A 604 -16.25 0.35 48.43
N LEU A 605 -16.54 1.57 48.90
CA LEU A 605 -15.63 2.29 49.79
C LEU A 605 -16.40 3.22 50.75
N PHE A 606 -15.79 3.56 51.89
CA PHE A 606 -16.32 4.36 53.02
C PHE A 606 -17.33 3.68 53.97
N ALA A 607 -16.81 2.77 54.82
CA ALA A 607 -17.45 2.42 56.10
C ALA A 607 -16.45 2.23 57.26
N LEU A 608 -15.34 3.00 57.28
CA LEU A 608 -14.38 3.03 58.39
C LEU A 608 -13.93 4.47 58.67
N ILE A 609 -14.72 5.19 59.50
CA ILE A 609 -14.34 6.23 60.48
C ILE A 609 -15.65 6.84 61.01
N ALA A 610 -16.18 6.30 62.11
CA ALA A 610 -17.08 6.99 63.05
C ALA A 610 -17.46 6.05 64.21
N LEU A 611 -16.66 6.02 65.29
CA LEU A 611 -17.10 5.81 66.69
C LEU A 611 -15.90 5.65 67.66
N ARG A 612 -15.14 6.73 67.85
CA ARG A 612 -14.24 6.89 69.01
C ARG A 612 -14.38 8.29 69.61
N ARG A 613 -15.33 8.46 70.54
CA ARG A 613 -15.23 9.22 71.82
C ARG A 613 -16.59 9.62 72.42
N ARG A 614 -17.01 8.92 73.48
CA ARG A 614 -17.60 9.47 74.73
C ARG A 614 -17.77 8.32 75.74
N ARG A 615 -16.79 8.03 76.61
CA ARG A 615 -16.56 8.57 77.98
C ARG A 615 -17.64 8.21 79.02
N ARG A 616 -17.33 7.21 79.86
CA ARG A 616 -17.58 7.01 81.32
C ARG A 616 -17.87 5.53 81.60
N SER A 617 -17.43 4.83 82.66
CA SER A 617 -16.44 4.96 83.76
C SER A 617 -16.98 4.05 84.88
N ARG A 618 -16.10 3.32 85.62
CA ARG A 618 -16.37 2.34 86.72
C ARG A 618 -16.42 0.87 86.29
N THR A 619 -15.90 -0.10 87.04
CA THR A 619 -14.88 -0.14 88.13
C THR A 619 -14.35 -1.58 88.25
N GLU A 620 -13.13 -1.73 88.75
CA GLU A 620 -12.52 -2.98 89.29
C GLU A 620 -13.36 -3.64 90.41
N PRO A 621 -13.06 -4.88 90.86
CA PRO A 621 -11.79 -5.64 90.71
C PRO A 621 -11.84 -6.96 89.92
#